data_AF-A0AAD3NKP3-F1
#
_entry.id   AF-A0AAD3NKP3-F1
#
_cell.length_a   1.000
_cell.length_b   1.000
_cell.length_c   1.000
_cell.angle_alpha   90.00
_cell.angle_beta   90.00
_cell.angle_gamma   90.00
#
_symmetry.space_group_name_H-M   'P 1'
#
loop_
_entity.id
_entity.type
_entity.pdbx_description
1 polymer ?
#
loop_
_entity_poly.entity_id
_entity_poly.type
_entity_poly.pdbx_seq_one_letter_code
_entity_poly.pdbx_strand_id
1 'polypeptide(L)'
;MFCTSNILKTNEKNSAIPPREPTVTCRSNTYPKGFYCSWHQLYSTYIPTTFEVDVQHNQRSLEVQKDSVHKNRCHVRFPEVFSSFPYKVNVTAVNALGKASTTITFEESTIVKPGPPERRTHDHLLQPLEADIRHTMTTHPRPWQHVELSDSTSHTITDAYAGKEYIIQVAAKDTEIGTWSDWSVAVHATPWIEDPLPIASTTEDSSTLLTGRL
;
A
#
# COMPACT_ATOMS: atom_id res chain seq x y z
N MET A 1 -34.24 -54.39 19.97
CA MET A 1 -34.03 -53.45 18.85
C MET A 1 -32.79 -52.63 19.19
N PHE A 2 -31.75 -52.68 18.36
CA PHE A 2 -30.46 -52.04 18.64
C PHE A 2 -30.46 -50.59 18.15
N CYS A 3 -29.82 -49.68 18.90
CA CYS A 3 -28.79 -48.81 18.34
C CYS A 3 -28.04 -48.06 19.46
N THR A 4 -26.80 -48.46 19.73
CA THR A 4 -25.81 -47.63 20.41
C THR A 4 -25.25 -46.59 19.44
N SER A 5 -25.08 -45.34 19.87
CA SER A 5 -24.32 -44.34 19.10
C SER A 5 -23.70 -43.28 20.01
N ASN A 6 -22.65 -43.68 20.74
CA ASN A 6 -21.70 -42.73 21.29
C ASN A 6 -20.74 -42.30 20.17
N ILE A 7 -20.99 -41.16 19.55
CA ILE A 7 -20.04 -40.54 18.62
C ILE A 7 -18.90 -39.96 19.47
N LEU A 8 -17.85 -40.78 19.68
CA LEU A 8 -16.53 -40.24 20.00
C LEU A 8 -16.09 -39.40 18.81
N LYS A 9 -16.21 -38.07 18.93
CA LYS A 9 -15.54 -37.16 18.00
C LYS A 9 -14.06 -37.49 18.05
N THR A 10 -13.53 -37.98 16.94
CA THR A 10 -12.09 -38.11 16.74
C THR A 10 -11.49 -36.71 16.82
N ASN A 11 -10.95 -36.35 17.99
CA ASN A 11 -10.08 -35.20 18.09
C ASN A 11 -8.94 -35.42 17.11
N GLU A 12 -8.88 -34.57 16.09
CA GLU A 12 -7.79 -34.52 15.13
C GLU A 12 -6.53 -34.17 15.92
N LYS A 13 -5.76 -35.20 16.28
CA LYS A 13 -4.63 -35.09 17.20
C LYS A 13 -3.43 -34.53 16.45
N ASN A 14 -3.53 -33.26 16.07
CA ASN A 14 -2.42 -32.50 15.51
C ASN A 14 -1.28 -32.54 16.51
N SER A 15 -0.18 -33.19 16.12
CA SER A 15 0.99 -33.31 16.99
C SER A 15 1.56 -31.92 17.23
N ALA A 16 1.79 -31.59 18.50
CA ALA A 16 2.58 -30.43 18.86
C ALA A 16 3.98 -30.54 18.22
N ILE A 17 4.48 -29.44 17.66
CA ILE A 17 5.82 -29.38 17.04
C ILE A 17 6.60 -28.15 17.51
N PRO A 18 7.95 -28.21 17.56
CA PRO A 18 8.79 -27.04 17.82
C PRO A 18 8.59 -25.96 16.75
N PRO A 19 8.86 -24.68 17.07
CA PRO A 19 8.73 -23.62 16.10
C PRO A 19 9.81 -23.74 15.02
N ARG A 20 9.52 -23.21 13.85
CA ARG A 20 10.50 -22.91 12.79
C ARG A 20 10.80 -21.43 12.75
N GLU A 21 11.83 -21.08 12.01
CA GLU A 21 12.23 -19.71 11.66
C GLU A 21 11.01 -18.88 11.20
N PRO A 22 10.63 -17.81 11.93
CA PRO A 22 9.55 -16.94 11.50
C PRO A 22 10.02 -16.03 10.36
N THR A 23 9.20 -15.81 9.34
CA THR A 23 9.53 -14.82 8.31
C THR A 23 9.38 -13.43 8.92
N VAL A 24 10.42 -12.59 8.83
CA VAL A 24 10.46 -11.23 9.40
C VAL A 24 10.56 -10.21 8.27
N THR A 25 9.85 -9.09 8.38
CA THR A 25 9.94 -7.96 7.46
C THR A 25 9.82 -6.66 8.25
N CYS A 26 10.73 -5.72 7.98
CA CYS A 26 10.68 -4.36 8.56
C CYS A 26 10.40 -3.33 7.46
N ARG A 27 9.69 -2.25 7.83
CA ARG A 27 9.32 -1.13 6.96
C ARG A 27 9.24 0.15 7.77
N SER A 28 9.70 1.26 7.22
CA SER A 28 9.40 2.60 7.70
C SER A 28 8.41 3.27 6.75
N ASN A 29 7.28 3.68 7.30
CA ASN A 29 6.26 4.48 6.61
C ASN A 29 6.12 5.89 7.23
N THR A 30 7.08 6.30 8.08
CA THR A 30 7.05 7.53 8.88
C THR A 30 8.38 8.30 8.84
N TYR A 31 9.23 8.06 7.82
CA TYR A 31 10.71 8.00 7.92
C TYR A 31 11.33 8.33 9.29
N PRO A 32 11.96 9.49 9.56
CA PRO A 32 12.97 9.63 10.62
C PRO A 32 12.40 9.56 12.04
N LYS A 33 11.08 9.36 12.18
CA LYS A 33 10.43 9.00 13.45
C LYS A 33 10.71 7.56 13.88
N GLY A 34 10.84 6.62 12.93
CA GLY A 34 11.02 5.20 13.26
C GLY A 34 10.54 4.22 12.19
N PHE A 35 10.53 2.94 12.56
CA PHE A 35 10.11 1.82 11.72
C PHE A 35 9.31 0.80 12.53
N TYR A 36 8.62 -0.09 11.83
CA TYR A 36 8.02 -1.28 12.42
C TYR A 36 8.60 -2.54 11.79
N CYS A 37 8.57 -3.64 12.55
CA CYS A 37 8.83 -4.98 12.06
C CYS A 37 7.61 -5.85 12.33
N SER A 38 7.26 -6.71 11.38
CA SER A 38 6.21 -7.70 11.50
C SER A 38 6.69 -9.07 11.08
N TRP A 39 6.09 -10.11 11.65
CA TRP A 39 6.52 -11.49 11.43
C TRP A 39 5.36 -12.47 11.28
N HIS A 40 5.58 -13.56 10.53
CA HIS A 40 4.61 -14.63 10.38
C HIS A 40 5.22 -16.03 10.55
N GLN A 41 4.51 -16.88 11.29
CA GLN A 41 4.84 -18.29 11.43
C GLN A 41 4.20 -19.05 10.25
N LEU A 42 5.00 -19.49 9.29
CA LEU A 42 4.49 -20.22 8.10
C LEU A 42 3.87 -21.59 8.43
N TYR A 43 4.28 -22.19 9.55
CA TYR A 43 3.88 -23.54 9.95
C TYR A 43 3.24 -23.51 11.35
N SER A 44 2.01 -24.00 11.48
CA SER A 44 1.33 -24.12 12.78
C SER A 44 2.08 -25.09 13.69
N THR A 45 2.38 -24.65 14.91
CA THR A 45 2.99 -25.49 15.95
C THR A 45 1.98 -26.32 16.73
N TYR A 46 0.68 -26.03 16.58
CA TYR A 46 -0.45 -26.63 17.31
C TYR A 46 -0.39 -26.48 18.84
N ILE A 47 0.54 -25.67 19.36
CA ILE A 47 0.67 -25.28 20.76
C ILE A 47 0.98 -23.78 20.89
N PRO A 48 0.66 -23.13 22.03
CA PRO A 48 0.96 -21.71 22.23
C PRO A 48 2.43 -21.39 21.97
N THR A 49 2.66 -20.45 21.05
CA THR A 49 3.99 -19.98 20.65
C THR A 49 4.06 -18.48 20.88
N THR A 50 5.07 -18.02 21.61
CA THR A 50 5.34 -16.61 21.90
C THR A 50 6.53 -16.11 21.07
N PHE A 51 6.68 -14.79 20.97
CA PHE A 51 7.76 -14.16 20.22
C PHE A 51 8.55 -13.21 21.13
N GLU A 52 9.87 -13.41 21.15
CA GLU A 52 10.87 -12.52 21.75
C GLU A 52 11.49 -11.71 20.61
N VAL A 53 11.64 -10.39 20.77
CA VAL A 53 12.21 -9.50 19.74
C VAL A 53 13.35 -8.71 20.36
N ASP A 54 14.52 -8.78 19.73
CA ASP A 54 15.71 -8.00 20.05
C ASP A 54 16.09 -7.14 18.85
N VAL A 55 16.46 -5.88 19.09
CA VAL A 55 16.82 -4.91 18.05
C VAL A 55 18.07 -4.18 18.47
N GLN A 56 19.08 -4.21 17.60
CA GLN A 56 20.39 -3.63 17.85
C GLN A 56 20.77 -2.65 16.74
N HIS A 57 21.43 -1.55 17.12
CA HIS A 57 21.98 -0.56 16.21
C HIS A 57 23.28 -0.01 16.82
N ASN A 58 24.36 0.07 16.04
CA ASN A 58 25.69 0.50 16.51
C ASN A 58 26.10 -0.17 17.85
N GLN A 59 25.95 -1.50 17.93
CA GLN A 59 26.21 -2.33 19.13
C GLN A 59 25.34 -2.02 20.37
N ARG A 60 24.36 -1.11 20.29
CA ARG A 60 23.41 -0.79 21.36
C ARG A 60 22.08 -1.49 21.14
N SER A 61 21.46 -2.02 22.19
CA SER A 61 20.10 -2.53 22.14
C SER A 61 19.10 -1.36 22.16
N LEU A 62 18.04 -1.44 21.36
CA LEU A 62 17.01 -0.41 21.23
C LEU A 62 15.72 -0.79 21.97
N GLU A 63 14.93 0.20 22.37
CA GLU A 63 13.61 -0.02 22.96
C GLU A 63 12.61 -0.50 21.90
N VAL A 64 11.95 -1.64 22.17
CA VAL A 64 10.98 -2.26 21.26
C VAL A 64 9.57 -2.12 21.83
N GLN A 65 8.73 -1.32 21.15
CA GLN A 65 7.35 -1.06 21.55
C GLN A 65 6.42 -2.06 20.87
N LYS A 66 5.63 -2.82 21.63
CA LYS A 66 4.67 -3.79 21.07
C LYS A 66 3.47 -3.05 20.46
N ASP A 67 3.04 -3.45 19.28
CA ASP A 67 1.83 -2.92 18.66
C ASP A 67 0.59 -3.39 19.42
N SER A 68 -0.31 -2.45 19.75
CA SER A 68 -1.52 -2.73 20.55
C SER A 68 -2.63 -3.43 19.76
N VAL A 69 -2.58 -3.36 18.43
CA VAL A 69 -3.58 -3.93 17.51
C VAL A 69 -3.05 -5.22 16.87
N HIS A 70 -1.78 -5.23 16.46
CA HIS A 70 -1.16 -6.29 15.68
C HIS A 70 -0.19 -7.12 16.54
N LYS A 71 -0.63 -8.27 17.04
CA LYS A 71 0.17 -9.14 17.94
C LYS A 71 1.57 -9.52 17.43
N ASN A 72 1.73 -9.62 16.11
CA ASN A 72 3.01 -9.94 15.46
C ASN A 72 3.65 -8.70 14.81
N ARG A 73 3.62 -7.57 15.51
CA ARG A 73 4.29 -6.33 15.09
C ARG A 73 4.89 -5.60 16.29
N CYS A 74 6.03 -4.96 16.06
CA CYS A 74 6.63 -4.02 17.00
C CYS A 74 7.07 -2.73 16.27
N HIS A 75 7.19 -1.65 17.02
CA HIS A 75 7.66 -0.34 16.59
C HIS A 75 8.96 0.01 17.30
N VAL A 76 9.87 0.67 16.59
CA VAL A 76 11.18 1.11 17.08
C VAL A 76 11.42 2.53 16.56
N ARG A 77 11.91 3.43 17.42
CA ARG A 77 12.31 4.77 17.01
C ARG A 77 13.73 4.75 16.47
N PHE A 78 14.00 5.56 15.44
CA PHE A 78 15.37 5.80 15.01
C PHE A 78 16.08 6.65 16.10
N PRO A 79 17.20 6.19 16.68
CA PRO A 79 17.93 6.95 17.70
C PRO A 79 18.74 8.11 17.10
N GLU A 80 19.23 7.91 15.88
CA GLU A 80 20.01 8.82 15.05
C GLU A 80 19.43 8.70 13.63
N VAL A 81 19.41 9.79 12.86
CA VAL A 81 18.91 9.79 11.47
C VAL A 81 20.12 9.76 10.53
N PHE A 82 20.04 9.03 9.42
CA PHE A 82 21.13 8.85 8.45
C PHE A 82 22.35 8.13 9.02
N SER A 83 22.15 7.23 9.99
CA SER A 83 23.24 6.42 10.53
C SER A 83 23.76 5.40 9.49
N SER A 84 25.08 5.31 9.37
CA SER A 84 25.76 4.32 8.51
C SER A 84 25.88 2.93 9.16
N PHE A 85 25.45 2.76 10.41
CA PHE A 85 25.40 1.46 11.06
C PHE A 85 24.10 0.73 10.70
N PRO A 86 24.15 -0.52 10.20
CA PRO A 86 22.93 -1.25 9.92
C PRO A 86 22.21 -1.63 11.21
N TYR A 87 20.89 -1.65 11.15
CA TYR A 87 20.02 -2.21 12.18
C TYR A 87 20.01 -3.73 12.07
N LYS A 88 20.05 -4.42 13.20
CA LYS A 88 19.96 -5.87 13.30
C LYS A 88 18.73 -6.22 14.14
N VAL A 89 17.76 -6.90 13.54
CA VAL A 89 16.51 -7.31 14.19
C VAL A 89 16.49 -8.83 14.28
N ASN A 90 16.36 -9.36 15.50
CA ASN A 90 16.23 -10.79 15.75
C ASN A 90 14.85 -11.10 16.37
N VAL A 91 14.05 -11.91 15.67
CA VAL A 91 12.76 -12.40 16.18
C VAL A 91 12.90 -13.88 16.49
N THR A 92 12.63 -14.26 17.73
CA THR A 92 12.73 -15.64 18.23
C THR A 92 11.34 -16.16 18.59
N ALA A 93 10.88 -17.18 17.87
CA ALA A 93 9.69 -17.95 18.18
C ALA A 93 10.00 -18.98 19.28
N VAL A 94 9.14 -19.06 20.29
CA VAL A 94 9.35 -19.87 21.51
C VAL A 94 8.09 -20.66 21.84
N ASN A 95 8.22 -21.96 22.05
CA ASN A 95 7.17 -22.77 22.67
C ASN A 95 7.75 -23.86 23.60
N ALA A 96 6.90 -24.70 24.19
CA ALA A 96 7.32 -25.74 25.13
C ALA A 96 8.23 -26.84 24.53
N LEU A 97 8.39 -26.90 23.21
CA LEU A 97 9.20 -27.90 22.50
C LEU A 97 10.50 -27.33 21.92
N GLY A 98 10.70 -26.01 21.93
CA GLY A 98 11.95 -25.41 21.46
C GLY A 98 11.86 -23.92 21.13
N LYS A 99 12.96 -23.41 20.56
CA LYS A 99 13.10 -22.05 20.03
C LYS A 99 13.65 -22.09 18.61
N ALA A 100 13.22 -21.16 17.76
CA ALA A 100 13.79 -20.90 16.44
C ALA A 100 13.77 -19.40 16.17
N SER A 101 14.79 -18.87 15.49
CA SER A 101 14.96 -17.43 15.35
C SER A 101 15.32 -17.00 13.93
N THR A 102 14.98 -15.78 13.58
CA THR A 102 15.36 -15.16 12.31
C THR A 102 15.92 -13.78 12.58
N THR A 103 17.17 -13.59 12.14
CA THR A 103 17.87 -12.31 12.18
C THR A 103 17.89 -11.71 10.79
N ILE A 104 17.45 -10.46 10.66
CA ILE A 104 17.62 -9.64 9.46
C ILE A 104 18.44 -8.40 9.77
N THR A 105 19.17 -7.92 8.77
CA THR A 105 20.05 -6.76 8.86
C THR A 105 19.70 -5.80 7.71
N PHE A 106 19.57 -4.50 8.00
CA PHE A 106 19.20 -3.50 6.99
C PHE A 106 19.74 -2.11 7.32
N GLU A 107 19.78 -1.25 6.29
CA GLU A 107 20.05 0.19 6.38
C GLU A 107 18.72 0.95 6.35
N GLU A 108 18.68 2.20 6.83
CA GLU A 108 17.44 2.99 6.87
C GLU A 108 16.82 3.16 5.48
N SER A 109 17.66 3.46 4.49
CA SER A 109 17.29 3.69 3.09
C SER A 109 16.63 2.49 2.43
N THR A 110 16.86 1.25 2.88
CA THR A 110 16.30 0.05 2.23
C THR A 110 14.92 -0.34 2.77
N ILE A 111 14.52 0.18 3.94
CA ILE A 111 13.22 -0.10 4.56
C ILE A 111 12.21 1.05 4.44
N VAL A 112 12.62 2.24 4.00
CA VAL A 112 11.69 3.35 3.74
C VAL A 112 10.78 3.00 2.56
N LYS A 113 9.48 2.93 2.84
CA LYS A 113 8.42 2.74 1.84
C LYS A 113 7.12 3.37 2.38
N PRO A 114 6.76 4.57 1.92
CA PRO A 114 5.54 5.26 2.34
C PRO A 114 4.26 4.41 2.18
N GLY A 115 3.20 4.79 2.89
CA GLY A 115 1.87 4.23 2.61
C GLY A 115 1.38 4.68 1.22
N PRO A 116 0.50 3.90 0.54
CA PRO A 116 -0.19 4.39 -0.64
C PRO A 116 -0.94 5.70 -0.33
N PRO A 117 -0.96 6.70 -1.23
CA PRO A 117 -1.74 7.91 -1.02
C PRO A 117 -3.23 7.62 -0.80
N GLU A 118 -3.73 7.89 0.41
CA GLU A 118 -5.17 7.87 0.69
C GLU A 118 -5.82 9.22 0.35
N ARG A 119 -7.12 9.19 0.02
CA ARG A 119 -7.96 10.39 -0.15
C ARG A 119 -8.31 11.02 1.21
N ARG A 120 -7.29 11.50 1.95
CA ARG A 120 -7.43 12.10 3.29
C ARG A 120 -7.07 13.58 3.30
N THR A 121 -7.84 14.35 4.03
CA THR A 121 -7.57 15.77 4.30
C THR A 121 -6.45 15.93 5.33
N HIS A 122 -5.30 16.44 4.88
CA HIS A 122 -4.39 17.32 5.63
C HIS A 122 -4.11 17.01 7.13
N ASP A 123 -3.48 15.88 7.50
CA ASP A 123 -2.74 15.83 8.79
C ASP A 123 -1.66 14.72 8.97
N HIS A 124 -1.06 14.19 7.90
CA HIS A 124 0.10 13.28 8.08
C HIS A 124 1.16 13.24 6.97
N LEU A 125 1.09 14.15 5.99
CA LEU A 125 2.12 14.30 4.96
C LEU A 125 3.17 15.33 5.43
N LEU A 126 3.94 14.95 6.46
CA LEU A 126 5.06 15.76 7.00
C LEU A 126 6.43 15.37 6.39
N GLN A 127 6.41 14.84 5.16
CA GLN A 127 7.58 14.52 4.36
C GLN A 127 7.32 14.97 2.92
N PRO A 128 8.31 15.58 2.23
CA PRO A 128 8.30 15.66 0.78
C PRO A 128 8.17 14.25 0.20
N LEU A 129 7.28 14.08 -0.78
CA LEU A 129 7.05 12.81 -1.44
C LEU A 129 6.97 13.05 -2.94
N GLU A 130 7.77 12.31 -3.69
CA GLU A 130 7.54 12.14 -5.13
C GLU A 130 6.29 11.28 -5.31
N ALA A 131 5.47 11.60 -6.30
CA ALA A 131 4.29 10.83 -6.67
C ALA A 131 4.35 10.40 -8.14
N ASP A 132 3.94 9.16 -8.42
CA ASP A 132 3.70 8.67 -9.79
C ASP A 132 2.19 8.45 -9.92
N ILE A 133 1.57 9.11 -10.90
CA ILE A 133 0.17 8.93 -11.27
C ILE A 133 0.13 8.08 -12.52
N ARG A 134 -0.53 6.92 -12.43
CA ARG A 134 -0.84 6.10 -13.60
C ARG A 134 -2.30 6.17 -14.00
N HIS A 135 -2.57 6.26 -15.30
CA HIS A 135 -3.93 6.17 -15.85
C HIS A 135 -4.02 5.30 -17.11
N THR A 136 -5.16 4.65 -17.29
CA THR A 136 -5.52 3.96 -18.55
C THR A 136 -7.04 3.91 -18.73
N MET A 137 -7.51 3.68 -19.96
CA MET A 137 -8.93 3.66 -20.31
C MET A 137 -9.53 2.27 -20.04
N THR A 138 -10.70 2.18 -19.40
CA THR A 138 -11.31 0.87 -19.06
C THR A 138 -11.69 0.06 -20.30
N THR A 139 -12.18 0.71 -21.36
CA THR A 139 -12.77 0.03 -22.52
C THR A 139 -11.75 -0.55 -23.51
N HIS A 140 -10.47 -0.20 -23.38
CA HIS A 140 -9.41 -0.64 -24.29
C HIS A 140 -8.12 -0.92 -23.51
N PRO A 141 -7.48 -2.10 -23.67
CA PRO A 141 -6.22 -2.44 -23.00
C PRO A 141 -5.06 -1.65 -23.61
N ARG A 142 -4.96 -0.36 -23.29
CA ARG A 142 -3.79 0.49 -23.56
C ARG A 142 -2.76 0.32 -22.44
N PRO A 143 -1.46 0.48 -22.74
CA PRO A 143 -0.45 0.59 -21.68
C PRO A 143 -0.81 1.73 -20.73
N TRP A 144 -0.42 1.60 -19.47
CA TRP A 144 -0.55 2.66 -18.49
C TRP A 144 0.27 3.88 -18.91
N GLN A 145 -0.34 5.05 -18.87
CA GLN A 145 0.36 6.33 -18.98
C GLN A 145 0.79 6.75 -17.58
N HIS A 146 1.99 7.29 -17.44
CA HIS A 146 2.60 7.67 -16.17
C HIS A 146 2.89 9.17 -16.13
N VAL A 147 2.74 9.79 -14.96
CA VAL A 147 3.04 11.20 -14.70
C VAL A 147 3.71 11.32 -13.33
N GLU A 148 4.99 11.68 -13.33
CA GLU A 148 5.77 11.91 -12.12
C GLU A 148 5.59 13.36 -11.61
N LEU A 149 5.49 13.53 -10.30
CA LEU A 149 5.37 14.82 -9.59
C LEU A 149 6.35 14.84 -8.42
N SER A 150 7.34 15.74 -8.45
CA SER A 150 8.27 15.90 -7.31
C SER A 150 7.78 16.95 -6.28
N ASP A 151 7.22 18.06 -6.76
CA ASP A 151 6.85 19.23 -5.92
C ASP A 151 5.35 19.60 -5.96
N SER A 152 4.48 18.74 -6.51
CA SER A 152 3.05 19.01 -6.63
C SER A 152 2.18 17.92 -5.99
N THR A 153 1.16 18.35 -5.26
CA THR A 153 0.12 17.48 -4.68
C THR A 153 -1.05 17.23 -5.62
N SER A 154 -1.04 17.80 -6.84
CA SER A 154 -2.11 17.64 -7.82
C SER A 154 -1.63 17.71 -9.27
N HIS A 155 -2.38 17.09 -10.17
CA HIS A 155 -2.17 17.12 -11.61
C HIS A 155 -3.53 17.05 -12.33
N THR A 156 -3.61 17.65 -13.52
CA THR A 156 -4.80 17.60 -14.39
C THR A 156 -4.43 16.85 -15.67
N ILE A 157 -5.07 15.70 -15.89
CA ILE A 157 -4.90 14.90 -17.11
C ILE A 157 -5.58 15.64 -18.27
N THR A 158 -4.82 16.07 -19.28
CA THR A 158 -5.30 16.90 -20.39
C THR A 158 -5.50 16.14 -21.70
N ASP A 159 -5.00 14.91 -21.81
CA ASP A 159 -5.09 14.03 -22.99
C ASP A 159 -6.26 13.04 -22.93
N ALA A 160 -7.15 13.19 -21.94
CA ALA A 160 -8.26 12.27 -21.72
C ALA A 160 -9.40 12.47 -22.73
N TYR A 161 -9.91 11.37 -23.30
CA TYR A 161 -10.99 11.41 -24.29
C TYR A 161 -12.36 11.63 -23.63
N ALA A 162 -13.16 12.52 -24.21
CA ALA A 162 -14.51 12.85 -23.75
C ALA A 162 -15.41 11.61 -23.62
N GLY A 163 -16.16 11.53 -22.52
CA GLY A 163 -17.11 10.45 -22.25
C GLY A 163 -16.51 9.03 -22.13
N LYS A 164 -15.18 8.89 -22.01
CA LYS A 164 -14.52 7.58 -21.79
C LYS A 164 -14.18 7.37 -20.32
N GLU A 165 -14.42 6.18 -19.80
CA GLU A 165 -14.03 5.84 -18.44
C GLU A 165 -12.52 5.52 -18.36
N TYR A 166 -11.87 6.07 -17.34
CA TYR A 166 -10.47 5.84 -16.99
C TYR A 166 -10.34 5.29 -15.58
N ILE A 167 -9.35 4.42 -15.40
CA ILE A 167 -8.84 3.96 -14.11
C ILE A 167 -7.60 4.77 -13.78
N ILE A 168 -7.56 5.37 -12.60
CA ILE A 168 -6.46 6.23 -12.11
C ILE A 168 -5.95 5.68 -10.78
N GLN A 169 -4.63 5.61 -10.63
CA GLN A 169 -3.96 5.24 -9.37
C GLN A 169 -2.73 6.11 -9.13
N VAL A 170 -2.34 6.25 -7.86
CA VAL A 170 -1.19 7.04 -7.44
C VAL A 170 -0.30 6.21 -6.52
N ALA A 171 1.02 6.29 -6.70
CA ALA A 171 2.02 5.78 -5.76
C ALA A 171 2.88 6.95 -5.25
N ALA A 172 3.54 6.78 -4.10
CA ALA A 172 4.42 7.80 -3.51
C ALA A 172 5.75 7.21 -3.03
N LYS A 173 6.82 8.01 -3.08
CA LYS A 173 8.18 7.67 -2.64
C LYS A 173 8.77 8.87 -1.89
N ASP A 174 9.65 8.61 -0.93
CA ASP A 174 10.46 9.67 -0.33
C ASP A 174 11.46 10.23 -1.36
N THR A 175 11.72 11.54 -1.33
CA THR A 175 12.53 12.23 -2.35
C THR A 175 13.99 11.79 -2.37
N GLU A 176 14.54 11.35 -1.24
CA GLU A 176 15.97 11.06 -1.10
C GLU A 176 16.27 9.57 -0.99
N ILE A 177 15.39 8.79 -0.33
CA ILE A 177 15.64 7.39 0.00
C ILE A 177 14.42 6.48 -0.23
N GLY A 178 14.60 5.18 -0.01
CA GLY A 178 13.50 4.23 0.00
C GLY A 178 12.97 3.81 -1.36
N THR A 179 11.77 3.25 -1.33
CA THR A 179 11.09 2.62 -2.47
C THR A 179 9.66 3.12 -2.61
N TRP A 180 9.13 3.04 -3.84
CA TRP A 180 7.74 3.36 -4.14
C TRP A 180 6.76 2.60 -3.26
N SER A 181 5.73 3.30 -2.79
CA SER A 181 4.57 2.72 -2.13
C SER A 181 3.90 1.68 -3.02
N ASP A 182 3.02 0.89 -2.41
CA ASP A 182 2.04 0.15 -3.19
C ASP A 182 1.06 1.15 -3.84
N TRP A 183 0.44 0.79 -4.96
CA TRP A 183 -0.50 1.69 -5.65
C TRP A 183 -1.75 1.93 -4.79
N SER A 184 -2.25 3.16 -4.78
CA SER A 184 -3.50 3.51 -4.12
C SER A 184 -4.71 2.78 -4.71
N VAL A 185 -5.83 2.77 -4.00
CA VAL A 185 -7.09 2.18 -4.49
C VAL A 185 -7.47 2.86 -5.80
N ALA A 186 -7.82 2.06 -6.81
CA ALA A 186 -8.23 2.53 -8.13
C ALA A 186 -9.43 3.49 -8.04
N VAL A 187 -9.29 4.66 -8.68
CA VAL A 187 -10.35 5.64 -8.85
C VAL A 187 -10.84 5.58 -10.29
N HIS A 188 -12.16 5.53 -10.46
CA HIS A 188 -12.80 5.59 -11.77
C HIS A 188 -13.25 7.03 -12.05
N ALA A 189 -12.95 7.53 -13.24
CA ALA A 189 -13.32 8.87 -13.68
C ALA A 189 -13.73 8.88 -15.15
N THR A 190 -14.69 9.74 -15.50
CA THR A 190 -15.06 10.02 -16.90
C THR A 190 -14.85 11.52 -17.13
N PRO A 191 -14.07 11.94 -18.14
CA PRO A 191 -13.95 13.35 -18.53
C PRO A 191 -15.28 13.94 -19.00
N TRP A 192 -15.27 15.22 -19.36
CA TRP A 192 -16.44 15.91 -19.91
C TRP A 192 -17.07 15.13 -21.08
N ILE A 193 -18.37 15.34 -21.27
CA ILE A 193 -19.10 14.83 -22.45
C ILE A 193 -19.06 15.96 -23.49
N GLU A 194 -18.89 15.62 -24.77
CA GLU A 194 -19.09 16.60 -25.85
C GLU A 194 -20.58 16.95 -25.93
N ASP A 195 -20.92 18.24 -25.79
CA ASP A 195 -22.28 18.72 -25.99
C ASP A 195 -22.75 18.38 -27.42
N PRO A 196 -24.00 17.92 -27.62
CA PRO A 196 -24.51 17.65 -28.96
C PRO A 196 -24.43 18.91 -29.82
N LEU A 197 -23.74 18.81 -30.97
CA LEU A 197 -23.68 19.90 -31.94
C LEU A 197 -25.11 20.38 -32.25
N PRO A 198 -25.40 21.70 -32.14
CA PRO A 198 -26.70 22.22 -32.53
C PRO A 198 -26.99 21.86 -33.98
N ILE A 199 -28.11 21.17 -34.21
CA ILE A 199 -28.60 20.90 -35.56
C ILE A 199 -28.97 22.26 -36.16
N ALA A 200 -28.10 22.79 -37.02
CA ALA A 200 -28.39 24.00 -37.76
C ALA A 200 -29.57 23.74 -38.69
N SER A 201 -30.76 24.24 -38.33
CA SER A 201 -31.93 24.24 -39.18
C SER A 201 -31.73 25.26 -40.30
N THR A 202 -31.18 24.83 -41.44
CA THR A 202 -31.22 25.58 -42.69
C THR A 202 -32.65 25.67 -43.19
N THR A 203 -33.40 26.66 -42.71
CA THR A 203 -34.54 27.19 -43.46
C THR A 203 -34.00 28.01 -44.62
N GLU A 204 -33.96 27.38 -45.80
CA GLU A 204 -33.89 28.09 -47.07
C GLU A 204 -35.17 28.92 -47.22
N ASP A 205 -35.06 30.24 -47.18
CA ASP A 205 -36.18 31.13 -47.51
C ASP A 205 -35.91 31.75 -48.88
N SER A 206 -36.69 31.32 -49.88
CA SER A 206 -36.57 31.76 -51.27
C SER A 206 -37.94 32.05 -51.84
N SER A 207 -38.36 33.32 -51.78
CA SER A 207 -39.44 33.85 -52.60
C SER A 207 -39.20 35.31 -53.03
N THR A 208 -38.57 35.46 -54.19
CA THR A 208 -38.83 36.56 -55.14
C THR A 208 -40.32 36.54 -55.54
N LEU A 209 -41.04 37.61 -55.92
CA LEU A 209 -40.76 38.98 -56.40
C LEU A 209 -41.99 39.88 -56.10
N LEU A 210 -41.85 41.21 -56.09
CA LEU A 210 -42.50 42.12 -57.07
C LEU A 210 -42.26 43.63 -56.78
N THR A 211 -42.42 44.42 -57.83
CA THR A 211 -42.08 45.86 -57.96
C THR A 211 -43.20 46.82 -57.55
N GLY A 212 -42.85 48.04 -57.09
CA GLY A 212 -43.79 49.15 -56.95
C GLY A 212 -43.15 50.47 -56.49
N ARG A 213 -43.26 51.54 -57.28
CA ARG A 213 -42.80 52.91 -56.95
C ARG A 213 -43.85 53.68 -56.13
N LEU A 214 -43.38 54.66 -55.37
CA LEU A 214 -43.68 56.07 -55.64
C LEU A 214 -42.36 56.87 -55.69
#